data_AF-A0AAW2EX28-F1
#
_entry.id   AF-A0AAW2EX28-F1
#
_cell.length_a   1.000
_cell.length_b   1.000
_cell.length_c   1.000
_cell.angle_alpha   90.00
_cell.angle_beta   90.00
_cell.angle_gamma   90.00
#
_symmetry.space_group_name_H-M   'P 1'
#
loop_
_entity.id
_entity.type
_entity.pdbx_description
1 polymer ?
#
loop_
_entity_poly.entity_id
_entity_poly.type
_entity_poly.pdbx_seq_one_letter_code
_entity_poly.pdbx_strand_id
1 'polypeptide(L)'
;MNKTNVFTTDLMKIEGVGFDDLTNPDSEKSVLKVTCLFVCLLQKKEIMSGKHFNLENLKKVIDTQIHPSALKNPTYIEKRDHIVDMCNNRVRSKSNECEVLLKFYMCIVKEFTQAAL
;
A
#
# COMPACT_ATOMS: atom_id res chain seq x y z
N MET A 1 -13.07 20.34 7.25
CA MET A 1 -12.70 19.11 8.01
C MET A 1 -11.21 19.13 8.25
N ASN A 2 -10.76 19.18 9.50
CA ASN A 2 -9.35 19.03 9.85
C ASN A 2 -8.88 17.65 9.41
N LYS A 3 -8.18 17.58 8.27
CA LYS A 3 -7.52 16.36 7.83
C LYS A 3 -6.25 16.22 8.67
N THR A 4 -6.06 15.05 9.27
CA THR A 4 -4.85 14.54 9.96
C THR A 4 -4.57 15.01 11.40
N ASN A 5 -5.25 14.40 12.38
CA ASN A 5 -4.71 14.16 13.74
C ASN A 5 -3.82 12.90 13.74
N VAL A 6 -2.74 12.94 12.95
CA VAL A 6 -1.73 11.87 12.91
C VAL A 6 -0.55 12.34 13.74
N PHE A 7 -0.22 11.60 14.79
CA PHE A 7 0.89 11.90 15.68
C PHE A 7 2.11 11.07 15.31
N THR A 8 3.30 11.52 15.73
CA THR A 8 4.55 10.74 15.56
C THR A 8 4.47 9.36 16.21
N THR A 9 3.69 9.23 17.28
CA THR A 9 3.40 7.95 17.94
C THR A 9 2.54 7.01 17.08
N ASP A 10 1.71 7.53 16.17
CA ASP A 10 0.97 6.71 15.20
C ASP A 10 1.93 6.17 14.12
N LEU A 11 2.97 6.94 13.72
CA LEU A 11 3.99 6.53 12.74
C LEU A 11 4.93 5.45 13.30
N MET A 12 5.41 5.62 14.54
CA MET A 12 6.30 4.66 15.20
C MET A 12 5.67 3.27 15.35
N LYS A 13 4.35 3.19 15.47
CA LYS A 13 3.63 1.91 15.53
C LYS A 13 3.71 1.14 14.21
N ILE A 14 3.83 1.80 13.06
CA ILE A 14 3.92 1.09 11.78
C ILE A 14 5.29 0.46 11.55
N GLU A 15 6.36 1.09 12.03
CA GLU A 15 7.71 0.52 11.94
C GLU A 15 7.86 -0.76 12.79
N GLY A 16 7.01 -0.95 13.80
CA GLY A 16 6.99 -2.14 14.67
C GLY A 16 5.91 -3.18 14.36
N VAL A 17 4.95 -2.90 13.48
CA VAL A 17 3.80 -3.81 13.22
C VAL A 17 4.17 -4.86 12.17
N GLY A 18 4.39 -6.09 12.63
CA GLY A 18 4.37 -7.28 11.77
C GLY A 18 2.95 -7.62 11.30
N PHE A 19 2.81 -8.49 10.30
CA PHE A 19 1.50 -8.94 9.79
C PHE A 19 0.55 -9.45 10.89
N ASP A 20 1.11 -10.04 11.94
CA ASP A 20 0.36 -10.62 13.06
C ASP A 20 -0.14 -9.57 14.06
N ASP A 21 0.52 -8.40 14.15
CA ASP A 21 0.15 -7.32 15.08
C ASP A 21 -1.08 -6.51 14.64
N LEU A 22 -1.54 -6.72 13.41
CA LEU A 22 -2.75 -6.08 12.84
C LEU A 22 -4.06 -6.66 13.40
N THR A 23 -3.98 -7.66 14.29
CA THR A 23 -5.13 -8.22 15.02
C THR A 23 -5.44 -7.46 16.33
N ASN A 24 -4.56 -6.56 16.78
CA ASN A 24 -4.82 -5.70 17.93
C ASN A 24 -5.69 -4.48 17.53
N PRO A 25 -6.84 -4.22 18.18
CA PRO A 25 -7.73 -3.10 17.82
C PRO A 25 -7.07 -1.71 17.89
N ASP A 26 -6.13 -1.51 18.82
CA ASP A 26 -5.44 -0.22 18.99
C ASP A 26 -4.34 0.00 17.94
N SER A 27 -3.73 -1.10 17.46
CA SER A 27 -2.81 -1.05 16.32
C SER A 27 -3.60 -0.80 15.03
N GLU A 28 -4.75 -1.46 14.84
CA GLU A 28 -5.63 -1.29 13.68
C GLU A 28 -6.06 0.18 13.50
N LYS A 29 -6.48 0.84 14.58
CA LYS A 29 -6.86 2.27 14.55
C LYS A 29 -5.69 3.20 14.22
N SER A 30 -4.51 2.92 14.78
CA SER A 30 -3.31 3.74 14.53
C SER A 30 -2.83 3.55 13.08
N VAL A 31 -2.84 2.31 12.59
CA VAL A 31 -2.50 1.95 11.22
C VAL A 31 -3.46 2.61 10.23
N LEU A 32 -4.77 2.58 10.49
CA LEU A 32 -5.76 3.25 9.64
C LEU A 32 -5.55 4.75 9.53
N LYS A 33 -5.18 5.43 10.63
CA LYS A 33 -4.86 6.87 10.58
C LYS A 33 -3.68 7.16 9.66
N VAL A 34 -2.63 6.37 9.75
CA VAL A 34 -1.44 6.58 8.93
C VAL A 34 -1.69 6.17 7.48
N THR A 35 -2.44 5.09 7.22
CA THR A 35 -2.85 4.80 5.84
C THR A 35 -3.73 5.91 5.27
N CYS A 36 -4.60 6.55 6.06
CA CYS A 36 -5.30 7.76 5.61
C CYS A 36 -4.34 8.92 5.27
N LEU A 37 -3.25 9.11 6.03
CA LEU A 37 -2.21 10.08 5.67
C LEU A 37 -1.57 9.72 4.33
N PHE A 38 -1.22 8.45 4.11
CA PHE A 38 -0.66 8.00 2.84
C PHE A 38 -1.66 8.16 1.69
N VAL A 39 -2.95 7.89 1.87
CA VAL A 39 -3.97 8.17 0.85
C VAL A 39 -3.93 9.64 0.45
N CYS A 40 -3.87 10.57 1.42
CA CYS A 40 -3.77 12.00 1.14
C CYS A 40 -2.53 12.34 0.30
N LEU A 41 -1.38 11.76 0.62
CA LEU A 41 -0.13 11.95 -0.12
C LEU A 41 -0.19 11.35 -1.53
N LEU A 42 -0.76 10.15 -1.67
CA LEU A 42 -0.92 9.46 -2.95
C LEU A 42 -1.92 10.18 -3.87
N GLN A 43 -2.97 10.77 -3.30
CA GLN A 43 -3.90 11.65 -4.03
C GLN A 43 -3.20 12.90 -4.55
N LYS A 44 -2.35 13.55 -3.72
CA LYS A 44 -1.54 14.70 -4.15
C LYS A 44 -0.53 14.34 -5.26
N LYS A 45 -0.14 13.07 -5.35
CA LYS A 45 0.76 12.54 -6.38
C LYS A 45 0.02 11.93 -7.58
N GLU A 46 -1.30 12.04 -7.63
CA GLU A 46 -2.14 11.49 -8.71
C GLU A 46 -1.97 9.96 -8.89
N ILE A 47 -1.62 9.27 -7.81
CA ILE A 47 -1.52 7.81 -7.75
C ILE A 47 -2.86 7.21 -7.29
N MET A 48 -3.63 7.97 -6.52
CA MET A 48 -4.99 7.58 -6.12
C MET A 48 -5.98 8.71 -6.41
N SER A 49 -7.23 8.34 -6.68
CA SER A 49 -8.38 9.25 -6.73
C SER A 49 -9.52 8.63 -5.94
N GLY A 50 -9.73 9.14 -4.72
CA GLY A 50 -10.58 8.50 -3.72
C GLY A 50 -10.10 7.08 -3.45
N LYS A 51 -11.00 6.11 -3.70
CA LYS A 51 -10.77 4.67 -3.51
C LYS A 51 -10.10 3.94 -4.69
N HIS A 52 -9.75 4.64 -5.76
CA HIS A 52 -9.22 4.02 -6.98
C HIS A 52 -7.74 4.35 -7.16
N PHE A 53 -6.94 3.34 -7.54
CA PHE A 53 -5.55 3.52 -7.92
C PHE A 53 -5.43 3.86 -9.41
N ASN A 54 -4.54 4.80 -9.73
CA ASN A 54 -3.95 4.91 -11.05
C ASN A 54 -2.79 3.91 -11.12
N LEU A 55 -3.08 2.69 -11.60
CA LEU A 55 -2.11 1.60 -11.61
C LEU A 55 -0.89 1.89 -12.49
N GLU A 56 -1.05 2.65 -13.56
CA GLU A 56 0.07 3.05 -14.41
C GLU A 56 1.05 3.96 -13.67
N ASN A 57 0.53 5.01 -13.01
CA ASN A 57 1.37 5.89 -12.20
C ASN A 57 1.99 5.17 -11.00
N LEU A 58 1.23 4.27 -10.36
CA LEU A 58 1.74 3.45 -9.27
C LEU A 58 2.91 2.57 -9.71
N LYS A 59 2.77 1.86 -10.83
CA LYS A 59 3.84 0.99 -11.38
C LYS A 59 5.09 1.80 -11.71
N LYS A 60 4.95 2.98 -12.33
CA LYS A 60 6.07 3.91 -12.58
C LYS A 60 6.78 4.35 -11.30
N VAL A 61 6.02 4.66 -10.24
CA VAL A 61 6.61 5.03 -8.95
C VAL A 61 7.36 3.84 -8.35
N ILE A 62 6.80 2.64 -8.44
CA ILE A 62 7.49 1.43 -7.99
C ILE A 62 8.79 1.22 -8.79
N ASP A 63 8.79 1.46 -10.11
CA ASP A 63 10.01 1.40 -10.94
C ASP A 63 11.12 2.31 -10.40
N THR A 64 10.77 3.53 -9.97
CA THR A 64 11.76 4.49 -9.42
C THR A 64 12.40 4.07 -8.10
N GLN A 65 11.78 3.14 -7.37
CA GLN A 65 12.23 2.68 -6.05
C GLN A 65 13.03 1.37 -6.11
N ILE A 66 13.08 0.73 -7.28
CA ILE A 66 13.69 -0.59 -7.47
C ILE A 66 15.07 -0.44 -8.09
N HIS A 67 16.01 -1.31 -7.68
CA HIS A 67 17.36 -1.30 -8.21
C HIS A 67 17.37 -1.50 -9.74
N PRO A 68 18.17 -0.72 -10.51
CA PRO A 68 18.15 -0.79 -11.98
C PRO A 68 18.39 -2.17 -12.58
N SER A 69 19.09 -3.07 -11.87
CA SER A 69 19.29 -4.45 -12.33
C SER A 69 18.01 -5.29 -12.30
N ALA A 70 17.10 -5.05 -11.35
CA ALA A 70 15.81 -5.75 -11.29
C ALA A 70 14.86 -5.26 -12.38
N LEU A 71 14.96 -3.99 -12.80
CA LEU A 71 14.24 -3.45 -13.97
C LEU A 71 14.71 -4.05 -15.30
N LYS A 72 15.90 -4.65 -15.35
CA LYS A 72 16.38 -5.36 -16.56
C LYS A 72 15.85 -6.79 -16.65
N ASN A 73 15.14 -7.29 -15.64
CA ASN A 73 14.56 -8.62 -15.63
C ASN A 73 13.06 -8.54 -16.01
N PRO A 74 12.67 -8.91 -17.24
CA PRO A 74 11.28 -8.83 -17.69
C PRO A 74 10.34 -9.68 -16.83
N THR A 75 10.80 -10.86 -16.40
CA THR A 75 10.03 -11.77 -15.54
C THR A 75 9.72 -11.14 -14.17
N TYR A 76 10.65 -10.35 -13.63
CA TYR A 76 10.40 -9.63 -12.38
C TYR A 76 9.34 -8.54 -12.57
N ILE A 77 9.43 -7.77 -13.66
CA ILE A 77 8.45 -6.72 -14.01
C ILE A 77 7.06 -7.33 -14.20
N GLU A 78 6.94 -8.39 -14.98
CA GLU A 78 5.67 -9.08 -15.23
C GLU A 78 5.06 -9.62 -13.93
N LYS A 79 5.86 -10.26 -13.07
CA LYS A 79 5.40 -10.80 -11.78
C LYS A 79 4.92 -9.68 -10.86
N ARG A 80 5.67 -8.58 -10.75
CA ARG A 80 5.27 -7.41 -9.96
C ARG A 80 3.97 -6.81 -10.48
N ASP A 81 3.88 -6.58 -11.78
CA ASP A 81 2.69 -5.95 -12.39
C ASP A 81 1.45 -6.82 -12.19
N HIS A 82 1.59 -8.14 -12.33
CA HIS A 82 0.53 -9.10 -12.03
C HIS A 82 0.07 -9.01 -10.57
N ILE A 83 1.01 -8.98 -9.61
CA ILE A 83 0.71 -8.86 -8.18
C ILE A 83 -0.05 -7.55 -7.91
N VAL A 84 0.41 -6.43 -8.48
CA VAL A 84 -0.23 -5.11 -8.35
C VAL A 84 -1.67 -5.15 -8.86
N ASP A 85 -1.89 -5.67 -10.07
CA ASP A 85 -3.21 -5.69 -10.69
C ASP A 85 -4.18 -6.61 -9.92
N MET A 86 -3.68 -7.77 -9.49
CA MET A 86 -4.45 -8.73 -8.71
C MET A 86 -4.84 -8.16 -7.34
N CYS A 87 -3.91 -7.52 -6.62
CA CYS A 87 -4.20 -6.89 -5.33
C CYS A 87 -5.19 -5.73 -5.45
N ASN A 88 -5.11 -4.93 -6.52
CA ASN A 88 -6.08 -3.89 -6.81
C ASN A 88 -7.50 -4.46 -7.02
N ASN A 89 -7.60 -5.58 -7.75
CA ASN A 89 -8.88 -6.25 -7.95
C ASN A 89 -9.49 -6.77 -6.64
N ARG A 90 -8.67 -7.29 -5.72
CA ARG A 90 -9.13 -7.79 -4.41
C ARG A 90 -9.74 -6.70 -3.52
N VAL A 91 -9.32 -5.44 -3.67
CA VAL A 91 -9.81 -4.33 -2.84
C VAL A 91 -10.94 -3.52 -3.49
N ARG A 92 -11.31 -3.83 -4.74
CA ARG A 92 -12.26 -3.04 -5.54
C ARG A 92 -13.65 -2.89 -4.91
N SER A 93 -14.08 -3.87 -4.11
CA SER A 93 -15.38 -3.86 -3.42
C SER A 93 -15.42 -2.96 -2.18
N LYS A 94 -14.27 -2.46 -1.69
CA LYS A 94 -14.18 -1.63 -0.50
C LYS A 94 -14.59 -0.19 -0.79
N SER A 95 -15.14 0.47 0.22
CA SER A 95 -15.69 1.83 0.13
C SER A 95 -14.79 2.88 0.79
N ASN A 96 -14.09 2.52 1.86
CA ASN A 96 -13.19 3.42 2.57
C ASN A 96 -11.80 3.44 1.89
N GLU A 97 -11.34 4.63 1.48
CA GLU A 97 -10.06 4.81 0.79
C GLU A 97 -8.84 4.38 1.61
N CYS A 98 -8.86 4.58 2.93
CA CYS A 98 -7.77 4.18 3.83
C CYS A 98 -7.74 2.65 4.02
N GLU A 99 -8.92 2.02 4.12
CA GLU A 99 -9.03 0.56 4.14
C GLU A 99 -8.56 -0.06 2.82
N VAL A 100 -8.92 0.56 1.68
CA VAL A 100 -8.44 0.17 0.35
C VAL A 100 -6.92 0.16 0.33
N LEU A 101 -6.27 1.26 0.72
CA LEU A 101 -4.80 1.34 0.70
C LEU A 101 -4.18 0.32 1.64
N LEU A 102 -4.72 0.17 2.86
CA LEU A 102 -4.22 -0.78 3.83
C LEU A 102 -4.28 -2.22 3.31
N LYS A 103 -5.45 -2.65 2.83
CA LYS A 103 -5.66 -4.02 2.32
C LYS A 103 -4.88 -4.27 1.03
N PHE A 104 -4.73 -3.25 0.19
CA PHE A 104 -3.90 -3.32 -1.01
C PHE A 104 -2.44 -3.56 -0.63
N TYR A 105 -1.88 -2.75 0.28
CA TYR A 105 -0.52 -2.91 0.78
C TYR A 105 -0.29 -4.29 1.42
N MET A 106 -1.21 -4.74 2.28
CA MET A 106 -1.13 -6.07 2.88
C MET A 106 -1.10 -7.19 1.83
N CYS A 107 -1.91 -7.07 0.78
CA CYS A 107 -1.92 -8.02 -0.32
C CYS A 107 -0.57 -8.06 -1.04
N ILE A 108 0.00 -6.90 -1.40
CA ILE A 108 1.31 -6.82 -2.06
C ILE A 108 2.37 -7.56 -1.25
N VAL A 109 2.51 -7.22 0.02
CA VAL A 109 3.56 -7.81 0.86
C VAL A 109 3.37 -9.31 1.02
N LYS A 110 2.14 -9.78 1.26
CA LYS A 110 1.86 -11.23 1.37
C LYS A 110 2.33 -11.99 0.12
N GLU A 111 2.01 -11.48 -1.06
CA GLU A 111 2.35 -12.15 -2.33
C GLU A 111 3.86 -12.09 -2.60
N PHE A 112 4.56 -11.01 -2.24
CA PHE A 112 6.03 -10.93 -2.33
C PHE A 112 6.75 -11.83 -1.33
N THR A 113 6.23 -11.96 -0.10
CA THR A 113 6.81 -12.87 0.91
C THR A 113 6.57 -14.34 0.56
N GLN A 114 5.39 -14.69 0.03
CA GLN A 114 5.11 -16.04 -0.47
C GLN A 114 5.88 -16.36 -1.76
N ALA A 115 6.20 -15.36 -2.57
CA ALA A 115 7.00 -15.49 -3.79
C ALA A 115 8.51 -15.69 -3.56
N ALA A 116 8.99 -15.52 -2.32
CA ALA A 116 10.39 -15.68 -1.92
C ALA A 116 10.70 -17.02 -1.23
N LEU A 117 9.66 -17.85 -1.02
CA LEU A 117 9.72 -19.26 -0.63
C LEU A 117 9.47 -20.15 -1.85
#